data_AF-A0A7W8NER5-F1
#
_entry.id   AF-A0A7W8NER5-F1
#
_cell.length_a   1.000
_cell.length_b   1.000
_cell.length_c   1.000
_cell.angle_alpha   90.00
_cell.angle_beta   90.00
_cell.angle_gamma   90.00
#
_symmetry.space_group_name_H-M   'P 1'
#
loop_
_entity.id
_entity.type
_entity.pdbx_description
1 polymer ?
#
loop_
_entity_poly.entity_id
_entity_poly.type
_entity_poly.pdbx_seq_one_letter_code
_entity_poly.pdbx_strand_id
1 'polypeptide(L)'
;MAQRRRELGVSYVVIESIAGHFARVVLSDGTPADWRLSSLPAGVKEGDIVLIDVRSGDVEMEVGYRATERRRAQRQTDSFNDERAERDPGL
;
A
#
# COMPACT_ATOMS: atom_id res chain seq x y z
N MET A 1 17.29 27.39 -11.38
CA MET A 1 16.98 27.52 -9.94
C MET A 1 15.68 26.76 -9.71
N ALA A 2 15.52 25.73 -8.89
CA ALA A 2 16.30 25.27 -7.75
C ALA A 2 16.19 23.73 -7.63
N GLN A 3 17.30 23.17 -7.20
CA GLN A 3 17.55 21.78 -6.85
C GLN A 3 16.58 21.31 -5.74
N ARG A 4 15.49 20.58 -6.04
CA ARG A 4 14.78 19.77 -5.01
C ARG A 4 15.58 18.49 -4.76
N ARG A 5 16.68 18.61 -4.01
CA ARG A 5 17.40 17.46 -3.48
C ARG A 5 16.94 17.20 -2.04
N ARG A 6 16.44 15.98 -1.87
CA ARG A 6 16.55 15.14 -0.66
C ARG A 6 15.75 15.56 0.57
N GLU A 7 14.55 15.02 0.67
CA GLU A 7 14.17 14.33 1.91
C GLU A 7 14.54 12.86 1.70
N LEU A 8 15.74 12.46 2.15
CA LEU A 8 16.07 11.05 2.33
C LEU A 8 15.37 10.64 3.63
N GLY A 9 14.12 10.20 3.49
CA GLY A 9 13.26 9.76 4.58
C GLY A 9 12.52 8.51 4.16
N VAL A 10 12.25 7.63 5.12
CA VAL A 10 11.40 6.45 4.92
C VAL A 10 10.06 6.91 4.36
N SER A 11 9.77 6.53 3.12
CA SER A 11 8.50 6.79 2.45
C SER A 11 7.71 5.48 2.37
N TYR A 12 6.41 5.53 2.12
CA TYR A 12 5.62 4.32 1.90
C TYR A 12 4.70 4.48 0.70
N VAL A 13 4.38 3.34 0.08
CA VAL A 13 3.37 3.25 -0.97
C VAL A 13 2.38 2.14 -0.64
N VAL A 14 1.16 2.30 -1.11
CA VAL A 14 0.09 1.32 -0.93
C VAL A 14 -0.16 0.64 -2.27
N ILE A 15 -0.14 -0.69 -2.32
CA ILE A 15 -0.56 -1.44 -3.51
C ILE A 15 -2.09 -1.34 -3.59
N GLU A 16 -2.61 -0.61 -4.58
CA GLU A 16 -4.04 -0.46 -4.82
C GLU A 16 -4.59 -1.65 -5.60
N SER A 17 -3.94 -2.00 -6.71
CA SER A 17 -4.32 -3.14 -7.56
C SER A 17 -3.12 -3.74 -8.29
N ILE A 18 -3.25 -5.00 -8.74
CA ILE A 18 -2.24 -5.69 -9.55
C ILE A 18 -2.91 -6.22 -10.82
N ALA A 19 -2.40 -5.80 -11.98
CA ALA A 19 -2.88 -6.23 -13.29
C ALA A 19 -1.71 -6.67 -14.17
N GLY A 20 -1.64 -7.97 -14.45
CA GLY A 20 -0.56 -8.56 -15.25
C GLY A 20 0.80 -8.30 -14.62
N HIS A 21 1.63 -7.49 -15.29
CA HIS A 21 3.00 -7.18 -14.87
C HIS A 21 3.15 -5.83 -14.16
N PHE A 22 2.03 -5.16 -13.87
CA PHE A 22 2.01 -3.84 -13.24
C PHE A 22 1.20 -3.85 -11.95
N ALA A 23 1.64 -3.06 -10.99
CA ALA A 23 0.91 -2.72 -9.79
C ALA A 23 0.56 -1.24 -9.84
N ARG A 24 -0.70 -0.90 -9.60
CA ARG A 24 -1.07 0.48 -9.31
C ARG A 24 -0.80 0.74 -7.84
N VAL A 25 0.02 1.74 -7.57
CA VAL A 25 0.40 2.15 -6.22
C VAL A 25 -0.09 3.56 -5.94
N VAL A 26 -0.44 3.82 -4.68
CA VAL A 26 -0.74 5.16 -4.19
C VAL A 26 0.45 5.61 -3.33
N LEU A 27 1.07 6.70 -3.74
CA LEU A 27 2.17 7.36 -3.04
C LEU A 27 1.68 7.98 -1.73
N SER A 28 2.59 8.32 -0.82
CA SER A 28 2.26 8.93 0.47
C SER A 28 1.54 10.30 0.36
N ASP A 29 1.64 10.97 -0.79
CA ASP A 29 0.93 12.22 -1.09
C ASP A 29 -0.46 12.00 -1.72
N GLY A 30 -0.89 10.73 -1.85
CA GLY A 30 -2.16 10.34 -2.47
C GLY A 30 -2.11 10.22 -4.00
N THR A 31 -0.95 10.49 -4.62
CA THR A 31 -0.81 10.40 -6.08
C THR A 31 -0.76 8.94 -6.52
N PRO A 32 -1.59 8.52 -7.50
CA PRO A 32 -1.48 7.19 -8.06
C PRO A 32 -0.34 7.10 -9.09
N ALA A 33 0.37 5.97 -9.10
CA ALA A 33 1.42 5.65 -10.06
C ALA A 33 1.39 4.17 -10.43
N ASP A 34 1.77 3.84 -11.66
CA ASP A 34 1.84 2.45 -12.13
C ASP A 34 3.30 1.98 -12.10
N TRP A 35 3.58 0.96 -11.29
CA TRP A 35 4.92 0.42 -11.09
C TRP A 35 5.02 -0.98 -11.69
N ARG A 36 6.20 -1.34 -12.21
CA ARG A 36 6.44 -2.72 -12.64
C ARG A 36 6.46 -3.63 -11.42
N LEU A 37 5.76 -4.75 -11.48
CA LEU A 37 5.73 -5.73 -10.39
C LEU A 37 7.14 -6.27 -10.09
N SER A 38 8.01 -6.35 -11.10
CA SER A 38 9.42 -6.75 -10.94
C SER A 38 10.26 -5.74 -10.15
N SER A 39 9.77 -4.52 -9.97
CA SER A 39 10.44 -3.47 -9.18
C SER A 39 9.96 -3.44 -7.72
N LEU A 40 8.97 -4.28 -7.38
CA LEU A 40 8.44 -4.43 -6.03
C LEU A 40 9.03 -5.67 -5.36
N PRO A 41 8.99 -5.75 -4.02
CA PRO A 41 9.33 -6.98 -3.30
C PRO A 41 8.54 -8.18 -3.82
N ALA A 42 9.17 -9.36 -3.82
CA ALA A 42 8.50 -10.57 -4.25
C ALA A 42 7.30 -10.90 -3.34
N GLY A 43 6.18 -11.29 -3.94
CA GLY A 43 5.00 -11.75 -3.20
C GLY A 43 4.08 -10.64 -2.67
N VAL A 44 4.29 -9.37 -3.08
CA VAL A 44 3.35 -8.27 -2.80
C VAL A 44 1.94 -8.60 -3.29
N LYS A 45 0.95 -8.17 -2.51
CA LYS A 45 -0.48 -8.33 -2.79
C LYS A 45 -1.20 -6.99 -2.77
N GLU A 46 -2.37 -6.96 -3.37
CA GLU A 46 -3.27 -5.82 -3.27
C GLU A 46 -3.58 -5.51 -1.80
N GLY A 47 -3.46 -4.24 -1.45
CA GLY A 47 -3.63 -3.73 -0.10
C GLY A 47 -2.35 -3.70 0.74
N ASP A 48 -1.24 -4.30 0.30
CA ASP A 48 0.03 -4.25 1.01
C ASP A 48 0.62 -2.83 1.05
N ILE A 49 1.41 -2.57 2.09
CA ILE A 49 2.16 -1.34 2.25
C ILE A 49 3.64 -1.67 2.06
N VAL A 50 4.27 -1.03 1.08
CA VAL A 50 5.70 -1.16 0.81
C VAL A 50 6.40 0.06 1.40
N LEU A 51 7.32 -0.18 2.32
CA LEU A 51 8.20 0.84 2.88
C LEU A 51 9.38 1.00 1.94
N ILE A 52 9.77 2.25 1.68
CA ILE A 52 10.86 2.63 0.80
C ILE A 52 11.83 3.46 1.61
N ASP A 53 12.99 2.89 1.91
CA ASP A 53 14.10 3.60 2.51
C ASP A 53 15.11 3.93 1.41
N VAL A 54 15.28 5.22 1.12
CA VAL A 54 16.29 5.68 0.17
C VAL A 54 17.48 6.19 0.96
N ARG A 55 18.60 5.47 0.90
CA ARG A 55 19.86 5.84 1.57
C ARG A 55 20.93 6.10 0.52
N SER A 56 21.31 7.36 0.36
CA SER A 56 22.50 7.80 -0.40
C SER A 56 22.77 7.13 -1.76
N GLY A 57 21.73 6.75 -2.51
CA GLY A 57 21.85 6.14 -3.84
C GLY A 57 21.30 4.71 -3.94
N ASP A 58 21.10 4.06 -2.79
CA ASP A 58 20.47 2.74 -2.68
C ASP A 58 19.00 2.89 -2.28
N VAL A 59 18.15 2.05 -2.87
CA VAL A 59 16.72 1.96 -2.57
C VAL A 59 16.44 0.58 -1.98
N GLU A 60 16.04 0.55 -0.72
CA GLU A 60 15.60 -0.65 -0.03
C GLU A 60 14.07 -0.64 0.08
N MET A 61 13.44 -1.74 -0.29
CA MET A 61 11.99 -1.89 -0.23
C MET A 61 11.60 -3.13 0.56
N GLU A 62 10.73 -2.97 1.54
CA GLU A 62 10.24 -4.06 2.38
C GLU A 62 8.71 -3.99 2.53
N VAL A 63 8.07 -5.15 2.66
CA VAL A 63 6.63 -5.22 2.99
C VAL A 63 6.46 -5.04 4.49
N GLY A 64 5.76 -3.98 4.90
CA GLY A 64 5.48 -3.69 6.30
C GLY A 64 4.43 -4.64 6.89
N TYR A 65 4.85 -5.86 7.27
CA TYR A 65 3.96 -6.93 7.74
C TYR A 65 2.98 -6.49 8.84
N ARG A 66 3.43 -5.69 9.82
CA ARG A 66 2.58 -5.15 10.90
C ARG A 66 1.51 -4.15 10.42
N ALA A 67 1.77 -3.42 9.35
CA ALA A 67 0.81 -2.48 8.76
C ALA A 67 -0.21 -3.24 7.89
N THR A 68 0.23 -4.27 7.17
CA THR A 68 -0.63 -5.18 6.40
C THR A 68 -1.63 -5.93 7.30
N GLU A 69 -1.19 -6.43 8.46
CA GLU A 69 -2.08 -7.13 9.41
C GLU A 69 -3.16 -6.20 9.99
N ARG A 70 -2.81 -4.97 10.37
CA ARG A 70 -3.79 -3.99 10.87
C ARG A 70 -4.88 -3.67 9.83
N ARG A 71 -4.51 -3.57 8.55
CA ARG A 71 -5.49 -3.31 7.48
C ARG A 71 -6.36 -4.53 7.19
N ARG A 72 -5.81 -5.75 7.27
CA ARG A 72 -6.59 -7.00 7.12
C ARG A 72 -7.61 -7.16 8.25
N ALA A 73 -7.25 -6.80 9.48
CA ALA A 73 -8.17 -6.79 10.61
C ALA A 73 -9.31 -5.78 10.43
N GLN A 74 -9.04 -4.61 9.85
CA GLN A 74 -10.07 -3.60 9.55
C GLN A 74 -11.05 -4.07 8.47
N ARG A 75 -10.57 -4.62 7.35
CA ARG A 75 -11.46 -5.16 6.29
C ARG A 75 -12.33 -6.32 6.74
N GLN A 76 -11.83 -7.18 7.65
CA GLN A 76 -12.67 -8.23 8.24
C GLN A 76 -13.79 -7.64 9.10
N THR A 77 -13.52 -6.56 9.84
CA THR A 77 -14.54 -5.93 10.69
C THR A 77 -15.64 -5.24 9.86
N ASP A 78 -15.28 -4.62 8.73
CA ASP A 78 -16.26 -4.02 7.81
C ASP A 78 -17.16 -5.08 7.17
N SER A 79 -16.61 -6.24 6.74
CA SER A 79 -17.43 -7.34 6.19
C SER A 79 -18.42 -7.93 7.20
N PHE A 80 -18.10 -7.93 8.50
CA PHE A 80 -19.04 -8.37 9.54
C PHE A 80 -20.10 -7.32 9.87
N ASN A 81 -19.82 -6.02 9.69
CA ASN A 81 -20.80 -4.96 9.90
C ASN A 81 -21.83 -4.89 8.76
N ASP A 82 -21.41 -5.09 7.50
CA ASP A 82 -22.33 -5.12 6.35
C ASP A 82 -23.30 -6.31 6.43
N GLU A 83 -22.82 -7.52 6.78
CA GLU A 83 -23.69 -8.71 6.89
C GLU A 83 -24.70 -8.62 8.06
N ARG A 84 -24.39 -7.82 9.09
CA ARG A 84 -25.28 -7.59 10.23
C ARG A 84 -26.31 -6.49 9.95
N ALA A 85 -25.95 -5.48 9.16
CA ALA A 85 -26.87 -4.43 8.71
C ALA A 85 -27.91 -4.94 7.69
N GLU A 86 -27.56 -5.96 6.89
CA GLU A 86 -28.47 -6.54 5.89
C GLU A 86 -29.47 -7.55 6.49
N ARG A 87 -29.17 -8.12 7.67
CA ARG A 87 -30.01 -9.12 8.35
C ARG A 87 -31.01 -8.56 9.37
N ASP A 88 -30.90 -7.29 9.74
CA ASP A 88 -31.86 -6.59 10.58
C ASP A 88 -32.37 -5.31 9.88
N PRO A 89 -33.29 -5.41 8.90
CA PRO A 89 -34.16 -4.30 8.58
C PRO A 89 -35.14 -4.15 9.75
N GLY A 90 -34.67 -3.46 10.79
CA GLY A 90 -35.45 -3.18 11.99
C GLY A 90 -36.84 -2.65 11.67
N LEU A 91 -37.80 -3.26 12.38
CA LEU A 91 -39.22 -2.97 12.55
C LEU A 91 -39.58 -1.48 12.63
#